data_AF-A0A1L8DTK9-F1
#
_entry.id   AF-A0A1L8DTK9-F1
#
_cell.length_a   1.000
_cell.length_b   1.000
_cell.length_c   1.000
_cell.angle_alpha   90.00
_cell.angle_beta   90.00
_cell.angle_gamma   90.00
#
_symmetry.space_group_name_H-M   'P 1'
#
loop_
_entity.id
_entity.type
_entity.pdbx_description
1 polymer ?
#
loop_
_entity_poly.entity_id
_entity_poly.type
_entity_poly.pdbx_seq_one_letter_code
_entity_poly.pdbx_strand_id
1 'polypeptide(L)'
;MWAAQQERLQRDKRNIIRIYDVPDEPSEYVDGPEFNDELWQHEWYLKDTRSLPGLPKLDLNVLPVYEKGITGRGVRVAVLDDGVEYTHEDLAENYDPDISWDCNHDTPDARPNFQDHVNSHGTRCAGEIAMVANNRKCGVGIAFGAKVGGIKLLGGHVYDLIEGMALGFAYDKVDIYSSSWGPTDDGKTVERPGILAREAIARGVRRGRNGKGAIFVWASGNGGTRGDNCNCDGYAGSIYTITVGSASQHGTKPWYGEVCSSILTVTYSSGAYEDQMITTTDVGNKCT
;
A
#
# COMPACT_ATOMS: atom_id res chain seq x y z
N MET A 1 -18.85 12.29 31.72
CA MET A 1 -17.88 12.38 30.61
C MET A 1 -16.69 11.52 31.02
N TRP A 2 -16.30 10.53 30.22
CA TRP A 2 -15.15 9.67 30.52
C TRP A 2 -14.06 10.01 29.49
N ALA A 3 -12.89 10.40 29.97
CA ALA A 3 -11.72 10.68 29.15
C ALA A 3 -10.68 9.60 29.44
N ALA A 4 -10.33 8.81 28.42
CA ALA A 4 -9.20 7.90 28.49
C ALA A 4 -7.91 8.69 28.23
N GLN A 5 -6.88 8.45 29.04
CA GLN A 5 -5.54 8.94 28.73
C GLN A 5 -5.07 8.31 27.40
N GLN A 6 -4.51 9.13 26.51
CA GLN A 6 -3.89 8.64 25.28
C GLN A 6 -2.43 8.27 25.58
N GLU A 7 -2.08 7.01 25.31
CA GLU A 7 -0.70 6.52 25.38
C GLU A 7 -0.07 6.59 23.99
N ARG A 8 1.21 7.00 23.92
CA ARG A 8 1.92 7.11 22.65
C ARG A 8 2.25 5.71 22.13
N LEU A 9 1.85 5.44 20.90
CA LEU A 9 2.05 4.16 20.23
C LEU A 9 3.38 4.18 19.47
N GLN A 10 4.04 3.01 19.38
CA GLN A 10 5.14 2.78 18.45
C GLN A 10 4.57 2.14 17.18
N ARG A 11 4.96 2.68 16.02
CA ARG A 11 4.52 2.20 14.71
C ARG A 11 5.72 2.15 13.78
N ASP A 12 5.94 0.99 13.18
CA ASP A 12 6.96 0.81 12.16
C ASP A 12 6.30 0.85 10.77
N LYS A 13 6.93 1.53 9.81
CA LYS A 13 6.53 1.54 8.39
C LYS A 13 7.10 0.30 7.70
N ARG A 14 6.28 -0.44 6.98
CA ARG A 14 6.62 -1.75 6.37
C ARG A 14 7.35 -1.60 5.02
N ASN A 15 8.49 -0.91 5.06
CA ASN A 15 9.38 -0.60 3.93
C ASN A 15 9.99 -1.83 3.23
N ILE A 16 10.37 -1.66 1.95
CA ILE A 16 11.09 -2.62 1.07
C ILE A 16 12.54 -2.89 1.54
N ILE A 17 12.98 -4.16 1.55
CA ILE A 17 14.34 -4.61 1.95
C ILE A 17 14.77 -5.92 1.21
N ARG A 18 16.08 -6.18 1.03
CA ARG A 18 16.68 -7.15 0.05
C ARG A 18 17.18 -8.52 0.63
N ILE A 19 17.43 -9.53 -0.24
CA ILE A 19 18.21 -10.82 -0.07
C ILE A 19 17.43 -12.02 0.54
N TYR A 20 17.22 -13.26 0.05
CA TYR A 20 17.55 -14.24 -1.06
C TYR A 20 16.47 -15.40 -0.99
N ASP A 21 16.20 -16.43 -1.83
CA ASP A 21 16.56 -16.97 -3.18
C ASP A 21 15.62 -18.19 -3.58
N VAL A 22 15.86 -18.86 -4.74
CA VAL A 22 15.47 -20.25 -5.20
C VAL A 22 14.11 -20.45 -5.98
N PRO A 23 14.01 -21.33 -7.04
CA PRO A 23 12.91 -21.37 -8.07
C PRO A 23 12.18 -22.75 -8.25
N ASP A 24 11.31 -23.07 -9.26
CA ASP A 24 10.20 -22.39 -10.02
C ASP A 24 9.65 -23.35 -11.17
N GLU A 25 8.44 -23.20 -11.76
CA GLU A 25 7.93 -23.96 -12.97
C GLU A 25 6.67 -23.35 -13.70
N PRO A 26 6.33 -23.68 -15.00
CA PRO A 26 5.79 -22.68 -15.99
C PRO A 26 4.38 -22.81 -16.63
N SER A 27 3.89 -21.73 -17.28
CA SER A 27 2.78 -21.71 -18.29
C SER A 27 2.71 -20.40 -19.15
N GLU A 28 1.99 -20.40 -20.30
CA GLU A 28 2.05 -19.38 -21.40
C GLU A 28 1.04 -18.20 -21.34
N TYR A 29 1.34 -17.06 -22.00
CA TYR A 29 0.42 -15.89 -22.13
C TYR A 29 0.63 -14.97 -23.37
N VAL A 30 -0.30 -14.03 -23.58
CA VAL A 30 -0.45 -13.08 -24.73
C VAL A 30 0.22 -11.71 -24.48
N ASP A 31 0.44 -10.92 -25.55
CA ASP A 31 0.90 -9.52 -25.50
C ASP A 31 -0.27 -8.52 -25.34
N GLY A 32 -0.13 -7.57 -24.41
CA GLY A 32 -1.13 -6.53 -24.10
C GLY A 32 -0.65 -5.10 -24.38
N PRO A 33 -1.33 -4.05 -23.85
CA PRO A 33 -0.99 -2.65 -24.13
C PRO A 33 0.42 -2.26 -23.66
N GLU A 34 1.07 -1.40 -24.45
CA GLU A 34 2.32 -0.73 -24.10
C GLU A 34 2.04 0.72 -23.66
N PHE A 35 2.69 1.14 -22.58
CA PHE A 35 2.65 2.50 -22.05
C PHE A 35 3.94 3.25 -22.42
N ASN A 36 3.89 4.58 -22.46
CA ASN A 36 5.03 5.41 -22.92
C ASN A 36 5.94 5.91 -21.79
N ASP A 37 5.71 5.43 -20.58
CA ASP A 37 6.26 5.96 -19.33
C ASP A 37 7.67 5.40 -19.03
N GLU A 38 8.50 6.20 -18.36
CA GLU A 38 9.97 6.07 -18.35
C GLU A 38 10.48 4.72 -17.85
N LEU A 39 9.74 4.10 -16.93
CA LEU A 39 10.07 2.87 -16.21
C LEU A 39 9.03 1.78 -16.43
N TRP A 40 8.09 1.91 -17.37
CA TRP A 40 7.08 0.88 -17.67
C TRP A 40 7.72 -0.51 -17.94
N GLN A 41 8.90 -0.55 -18.57
CA GLN A 41 9.67 -1.79 -18.82
C GLN A 41 10.33 -2.40 -17.56
N HIS A 42 10.25 -1.72 -16.40
CA HIS A 42 10.69 -2.19 -15.10
C HIS A 42 9.52 -2.60 -14.18
N GLU A 43 8.27 -2.36 -14.57
CA GLU A 43 7.07 -2.76 -13.82
C GLU A 43 6.71 -4.24 -14.10
N TRP A 44 7.67 -5.13 -13.84
CA TRP A 44 7.62 -6.58 -14.08
C TRP A 44 6.39 -7.27 -13.46
N TYR A 45 5.89 -6.74 -12.35
CA TYR A 45 4.69 -7.20 -11.64
C TYR A 45 3.38 -6.79 -12.34
N LEU A 46 3.41 -5.86 -13.31
CA LEU A 46 2.27 -5.51 -14.16
C LEU A 46 2.36 -6.18 -15.54
N LYS A 47 3.58 -6.33 -16.09
CA LYS A 47 3.87 -7.07 -17.33
C LYS A 47 5.17 -7.85 -17.18
N ASP A 48 5.09 -9.18 -17.18
CA ASP A 48 6.29 -10.02 -17.26
C ASP A 48 6.86 -9.98 -18.70
N THR A 49 8.01 -9.32 -18.81
CA THR A 49 8.78 -9.10 -20.05
C THR A 49 9.74 -10.25 -20.39
N ARG A 50 9.86 -11.28 -19.54
CA ARG A 50 10.78 -12.41 -19.76
C ARG A 50 10.32 -13.26 -20.95
N SER A 51 11.14 -13.29 -22.00
CA SER A 51 10.81 -13.93 -23.30
C SER A 51 11.34 -15.37 -23.46
N LEU A 52 11.80 -15.99 -22.37
CA LEU A 52 12.28 -17.38 -22.39
C LEU A 52 11.10 -18.37 -22.48
N PRO A 53 11.03 -19.23 -23.52
CA PRO A 53 9.95 -20.20 -23.64
C PRO A 53 9.95 -21.19 -22.48
N GLY A 54 8.80 -21.39 -21.84
CA GLY A 54 8.67 -22.31 -20.71
C GLY A 54 9.13 -21.75 -19.36
N LEU A 55 9.01 -20.44 -19.13
CA LEU A 55 8.93 -19.86 -17.77
C LEU A 55 7.46 -19.61 -17.37
N PRO A 56 7.12 -19.58 -16.06
CA PRO A 56 5.84 -19.04 -15.63
C PRO A 56 5.84 -17.53 -15.83
N LYS A 57 4.71 -17.00 -16.28
CA LYS A 57 4.42 -15.56 -16.15
C LYS A 57 4.23 -15.22 -14.67
N LEU A 58 5.09 -14.35 -14.13
CA LEU A 58 5.06 -13.91 -12.73
C LEU A 58 4.70 -12.43 -12.65
N ASP A 59 3.52 -12.10 -13.16
CA ASP A 59 2.89 -10.77 -13.09
C ASP A 59 1.45 -10.86 -12.50
N LEU A 60 0.85 -9.72 -12.21
CA LEU A 60 -0.51 -9.61 -11.65
C LEU A 60 -1.63 -9.79 -12.69
N ASN A 61 -1.30 -10.14 -13.94
CA ASN A 61 -2.24 -10.40 -15.04
C ASN A 61 -3.25 -9.26 -15.28
N VAL A 62 -2.76 -8.01 -15.23
CA VAL A 62 -3.58 -6.78 -15.31
C VAL A 62 -3.84 -6.31 -16.75
N LEU A 63 -2.98 -6.67 -17.71
CA LEU A 63 -3.13 -6.27 -19.11
C LEU A 63 -4.51 -6.59 -19.72
N PRO A 64 -5.11 -7.79 -19.53
CA PRO A 64 -6.45 -8.11 -20.04
C PRO A 64 -7.59 -7.42 -19.28
N VAL A 65 -7.29 -6.70 -18.20
CA VAL A 65 -8.22 -5.84 -17.46
C VAL A 65 -8.20 -4.44 -18.08
N TYR A 66 -7.00 -3.93 -18.41
CA TYR A 66 -6.82 -2.67 -19.13
C TYR A 66 -7.42 -2.71 -20.54
N GLU A 67 -7.27 -3.82 -21.28
CA GLU A 67 -7.91 -4.03 -22.60
C GLU A 67 -9.44 -3.90 -22.57
N LYS A 68 -10.07 -4.20 -21.42
CA LYS A 68 -11.52 -4.06 -21.21
C LYS A 68 -11.92 -2.63 -20.79
N GLY A 69 -10.96 -1.69 -20.78
CA GLY A 69 -11.16 -0.31 -20.34
C GLY A 69 -11.30 -0.16 -18.82
N ILE A 70 -10.92 -1.18 -18.04
CA ILE A 70 -11.04 -1.17 -16.58
C ILE A 70 -9.73 -0.66 -15.98
N THR A 71 -9.71 0.60 -15.56
CA THR A 71 -8.50 1.31 -15.08
C THR A 71 -8.66 1.88 -13.67
N GLY A 72 -9.64 1.39 -12.91
CA GLY A 72 -10.02 1.95 -11.59
C GLY A 72 -10.85 3.23 -11.65
N ARG A 73 -11.23 3.72 -12.84
CA ARG A 73 -12.01 4.96 -13.02
C ARG A 73 -13.26 5.02 -12.15
N GLY A 74 -13.33 6.03 -11.30
CA GLY A 74 -14.44 6.29 -10.37
C GLY A 74 -14.29 5.65 -8.99
N VAL A 75 -13.19 4.92 -8.73
CA VAL A 75 -12.83 4.42 -7.39
C VAL A 75 -11.97 5.46 -6.67
N ARG A 76 -12.17 5.61 -5.35
CA ARG A 76 -11.38 6.47 -4.47
C ARG A 76 -10.56 5.66 -3.46
N VAL A 77 -9.24 5.79 -3.50
CA VAL A 77 -8.30 5.08 -2.63
C VAL A 77 -7.55 6.07 -1.74
N ALA A 78 -7.46 5.83 -0.44
CA ALA A 78 -6.69 6.64 0.50
C ALA A 78 -5.49 5.85 1.05
N VAL A 79 -4.29 6.42 0.96
CA VAL A 79 -3.06 5.88 1.53
C VAL A 79 -2.88 6.45 2.93
N LEU A 80 -2.87 5.57 3.94
CA LEU A 80 -2.74 5.93 5.34
C LEU A 80 -1.29 5.76 5.77
N ASP A 81 -0.49 6.82 5.69
CA ASP A 81 0.95 6.74 5.95
C ASP A 81 1.56 8.10 6.39
N ASP A 82 2.74 8.46 5.90
CA ASP A 82 3.55 9.64 6.25
C ASP A 82 3.31 10.90 5.39
N GLY A 83 2.56 10.75 4.31
CA GLY A 83 2.14 11.81 3.41
C GLY A 83 2.31 11.47 1.93
N VAL A 84 1.56 12.16 1.09
CA VAL A 84 1.63 12.02 -0.37
C VAL A 84 2.10 13.32 -0.98
N GLU A 85 3.18 13.29 -1.76
CA GLU A 85 3.59 14.42 -2.59
C GLU A 85 2.58 14.62 -3.73
N TYR A 86 1.43 15.23 -3.44
CA TYR A 86 0.38 15.48 -4.43
C TYR A 86 0.80 16.44 -5.56
N THR A 87 1.98 17.07 -5.42
CA THR A 87 2.63 17.90 -6.43
C THR A 87 3.58 17.11 -7.35
N HIS A 88 3.74 15.80 -7.12
CA HIS A 88 4.47 14.90 -8.00
C HIS A 88 3.77 14.86 -9.38
N GLU A 89 4.53 15.03 -10.47
CA GLU A 89 3.98 15.09 -11.84
C GLU A 89 3.06 13.91 -12.15
N ASP A 90 3.47 12.73 -11.71
CA ASP A 90 2.79 11.45 -11.92
C ASP A 90 1.62 11.17 -10.95
N LEU A 91 1.37 12.03 -9.96
CA LEU A 91 0.23 11.91 -9.04
C LEU A 91 -0.74 13.09 -9.16
N ALA A 92 -0.30 14.25 -9.64
CA ALA A 92 -1.07 15.49 -9.56
C ALA A 92 -2.43 15.46 -10.30
N GLU A 93 -2.57 14.70 -11.39
CA GLU A 93 -3.87 14.52 -12.04
C GLU A 93 -4.79 13.55 -11.26
N ASN A 94 -4.22 12.53 -10.61
CA ASN A 94 -4.96 11.50 -9.88
C ASN A 94 -5.18 11.78 -8.40
N TYR A 95 -4.55 12.80 -7.84
CA TYR A 95 -4.78 13.23 -6.47
C TYR A 95 -6.22 13.74 -6.26
N ASP A 96 -6.79 13.42 -5.10
CA ASP A 96 -8.08 13.94 -4.66
C ASP A 96 -7.98 14.52 -3.23
N PRO A 97 -8.04 15.86 -3.08
CA PRO A 97 -7.96 16.50 -1.76
C PRO A 97 -9.20 16.21 -0.91
N ASP A 98 -10.30 15.78 -1.51
CA ASP A 98 -11.59 15.56 -0.86
C ASP A 98 -11.59 14.30 0.04
N ILE A 99 -10.52 13.49 -0.08
CA ILE A 99 -10.20 12.27 0.68
C ILE A 99 -8.79 12.32 1.32
N SER A 100 -8.22 13.51 1.53
CA SER A 100 -6.86 13.70 2.06
C SER A 100 -6.82 14.61 3.30
N TRP A 101 -5.93 14.31 4.27
CA TRP A 101 -5.77 15.06 5.53
C TRP A 101 -4.42 14.76 6.21
N ASP A 102 -3.85 15.72 6.93
CA ASP A 102 -2.80 15.49 7.93
C ASP A 102 -3.44 15.46 9.32
N CYS A 103 -3.52 14.26 9.90
CA CYS A 103 -4.12 14.03 11.21
C CYS A 103 -3.22 14.47 12.38
N ASN A 104 -1.92 14.71 12.16
CA ASN A 104 -1.01 15.24 13.19
C ASN A 104 -1.16 16.77 13.35
N HIS A 105 -1.55 17.47 12.28
CA HIS A 105 -1.61 18.94 12.23
C HIS A 105 -3.03 19.51 11.97
N ASP A 106 -4.03 18.64 11.79
CA ASP A 106 -5.44 18.95 11.51
C ASP A 106 -5.64 19.91 10.32
N THR A 107 -5.08 19.53 9.16
CA THR A 107 -5.03 20.35 7.94
C THR A 107 -5.21 19.49 6.68
N PRO A 108 -5.79 20.02 5.58
CA PRO A 108 -5.84 19.30 4.29
C PRO A 108 -4.48 19.14 3.59
N ASP A 109 -3.40 19.74 4.10
CA ASP A 109 -2.05 19.62 3.53
C ASP A 109 -1.38 18.29 3.93
N ALA A 110 -1.75 17.21 3.26
CA ALA A 110 -1.27 15.86 3.51
C ALA A 110 0.16 15.56 2.97
N ARG A 111 0.98 16.57 2.66
CA ARG A 111 2.33 16.35 2.11
C ARG A 111 3.30 15.73 3.12
N PRO A 112 4.26 14.91 2.66
CA PRO A 112 5.32 14.38 3.52
C PRO A 112 6.21 15.49 4.07
N ASN A 113 6.93 15.20 5.17
CA ASN A 113 7.98 16.10 5.65
C ASN A 113 9.27 15.90 4.84
N PHE A 114 9.45 16.70 3.79
CA PHE A 114 10.62 16.68 2.89
C PHE A 114 11.99 16.87 3.58
N GLN A 115 12.04 17.32 4.84
CA GLN A 115 13.30 17.42 5.60
C GLN A 115 13.82 16.06 6.09
N ASP A 116 12.98 15.02 6.05
CA ASP A 116 13.32 13.66 6.46
C ASP A 116 12.88 12.67 5.38
N HIS A 117 13.85 12.11 4.65
CA HIS A 117 13.63 11.16 3.55
C HIS A 117 12.99 9.84 3.99
N VAL A 118 12.90 9.54 5.29
CA VAL A 118 12.12 8.42 5.82
C VAL A 118 10.61 8.66 5.61
N ASN A 119 10.19 9.89 5.29
CA ASN A 119 8.82 10.25 4.93
C ASN A 119 8.59 10.21 3.41
N SER A 120 8.91 9.08 2.80
CA SER A 120 8.73 8.82 1.37
C SER A 120 7.70 7.70 1.08
N HIS A 121 7.24 7.01 2.11
CA HIS A 121 6.55 5.72 1.99
C HIS A 121 5.12 5.88 1.47
N GLY A 122 4.36 6.86 1.98
CA GLY A 122 3.01 7.16 1.49
C GLY A 122 3.00 7.64 0.04
N THR A 123 4.03 8.35 -0.40
CA THR A 123 4.18 8.79 -1.80
C THR A 123 4.45 7.58 -2.70
N ARG A 124 5.38 6.69 -2.31
CA ARG A 124 5.67 5.44 -3.02
C ARG A 124 4.43 4.54 -3.15
N CYS A 125 3.69 4.32 -2.07
CA CYS A 125 2.45 3.53 -2.12
C CYS A 125 1.31 4.23 -2.88
N ALA A 126 1.27 5.55 -2.96
CA ALA A 126 0.31 6.25 -3.82
C ALA A 126 0.60 6.05 -5.31
N GLY A 127 1.88 5.99 -5.69
CA GLY A 127 2.30 5.72 -7.06
C GLY A 127 1.93 4.32 -7.55
N GLU A 128 2.20 3.29 -6.75
CA GLU A 128 1.80 1.88 -7.01
C GLU A 128 0.31 1.76 -7.36
N ILE A 129 -0.53 2.58 -6.73
CA ILE A 129 -1.98 2.62 -6.93
C ILE A 129 -2.35 3.43 -8.19
N ALA A 130 -1.79 4.63 -8.37
CA ALA A 130 -2.39 5.64 -9.28
C ALA A 130 -1.40 6.55 -10.05
N MET A 131 -0.16 6.13 -10.34
CA MET A 131 0.67 6.78 -11.38
C MET A 131 -0.12 6.96 -12.69
N VAL A 132 0.08 8.09 -13.37
CA VAL A 132 -0.75 8.59 -14.49
C VAL A 132 -0.19 8.09 -15.82
N ALA A 133 -0.74 6.97 -16.27
CA ALA A 133 -0.40 6.33 -17.54
C ALA A 133 -0.29 7.28 -18.76
N ASN A 134 0.75 7.08 -19.57
CA ASN A 134 1.08 7.76 -20.82
C ASN A 134 1.51 9.23 -20.73
N ASN A 135 2.02 9.67 -19.58
CA ASN A 135 2.53 11.03 -19.38
C ASN A 135 4.04 11.19 -19.72
N ARG A 136 4.81 10.09 -19.78
CA ARG A 136 6.29 10.03 -19.87
C ARG A 136 7.01 10.45 -18.58
N LYS A 137 6.52 9.98 -17.44
CA LYS A 137 7.10 10.14 -16.11
C LYS A 137 6.98 8.82 -15.36
N CYS A 138 8.03 8.38 -14.68
CA CYS A 138 8.02 7.18 -13.83
C CYS A 138 7.30 5.96 -14.45
N GLY A 139 6.12 5.55 -13.97
CA GLY A 139 5.49 4.26 -14.28
C GLY A 139 3.97 4.34 -14.47
N VAL A 140 3.27 3.26 -14.14
CA VAL A 140 1.82 3.11 -14.36
C VAL A 140 1.15 2.51 -13.13
N GLY A 141 0.24 3.26 -12.50
CA GLY A 141 -0.46 2.77 -11.32
C GLY A 141 -1.39 1.61 -11.68
N ILE A 142 -1.50 0.60 -10.82
CA ILE A 142 -2.38 -0.56 -11.07
C ILE A 142 -3.86 -0.16 -11.29
N ALA A 143 -4.23 1.04 -10.83
CA ALA A 143 -5.48 1.70 -11.05
C ALA A 143 -5.27 3.15 -11.55
N PHE A 144 -4.45 3.34 -12.61
CA PHE A 144 -4.06 4.64 -13.21
C PHE A 144 -5.20 5.60 -13.63
N GLY A 145 -6.47 5.21 -13.55
CA GLY A 145 -7.64 6.09 -13.72
C GLY A 145 -8.47 6.32 -12.46
N ALA A 146 -8.12 5.71 -11.33
CA ALA A 146 -8.72 5.95 -10.02
C ALA A 146 -8.29 7.32 -9.45
N LYS A 147 -8.82 7.68 -8.27
CA LYS A 147 -8.34 8.82 -7.49
C LYS A 147 -7.68 8.38 -6.20
N VAL A 148 -6.55 9.00 -5.88
CA VAL A 148 -5.71 8.69 -4.72
C VAL A 148 -5.67 9.85 -3.73
N GLY A 149 -5.78 9.56 -2.45
CA GLY A 149 -5.66 10.53 -1.35
C GLY A 149 -4.55 10.17 -0.38
N GLY A 150 -4.01 11.18 0.31
CA GLY A 150 -3.05 11.00 1.40
C GLY A 150 -3.71 11.27 2.75
N ILE A 151 -3.77 10.28 3.63
CA ILE A 151 -4.21 10.45 5.03
C ILE A 151 -2.97 10.24 5.91
N LYS A 152 -2.34 11.36 6.26
CA LYS A 152 -1.06 11.41 6.93
C LYS A 152 -1.23 11.29 8.45
N LEU A 153 -0.85 10.13 8.99
CA LEU A 153 -0.79 9.85 10.43
C LEU A 153 0.63 9.54 10.92
N LEU A 154 1.52 9.06 10.05
CA LEU A 154 2.90 8.74 10.38
C LEU A 154 3.82 9.97 10.18
N GLY A 155 5.08 9.86 10.62
CA GLY A 155 6.01 10.99 10.69
C GLY A 155 5.78 11.94 11.88
N GLY A 156 4.79 11.67 12.74
CA GLY A 156 4.48 12.41 13.95
C GLY A 156 4.46 11.55 15.22
N HIS A 157 3.53 11.82 16.14
CA HIS A 157 3.31 11.00 17.34
C HIS A 157 1.94 10.32 17.23
N VAL A 158 1.95 8.99 17.12
CA VAL A 158 0.74 8.20 16.93
C VAL A 158 0.08 7.88 18.27
N TYR A 159 -1.24 7.98 18.31
CA TYR A 159 -2.14 7.67 19.43
C TYR A 159 -3.44 7.07 18.86
N ASP A 160 -4.23 6.35 19.66
CA ASP A 160 -5.54 5.78 19.24
C ASP A 160 -6.48 6.85 18.64
N LEU A 161 -6.42 8.10 19.14
CA LEU A 161 -7.12 9.24 18.55
C LEU A 161 -6.69 9.52 17.10
N ILE A 162 -5.39 9.50 16.81
CA ILE A 162 -4.85 9.79 15.47
C ILE A 162 -5.18 8.64 14.52
N GLU A 163 -5.04 7.39 14.97
CA GLU A 163 -5.43 6.20 14.22
C GLU A 163 -6.94 6.20 13.92
N GLY A 164 -7.78 6.49 14.92
CA GLY A 164 -9.23 6.57 14.79
C GLY A 164 -9.73 7.76 13.97
N MET A 165 -8.97 8.86 13.91
CA MET A 165 -9.21 9.96 12.97
C MET A 165 -8.87 9.53 11.54
N ALA A 166 -7.67 8.98 11.30
CA ALA A 166 -7.22 8.54 9.97
C ALA A 166 -8.13 7.45 9.37
N LEU A 167 -8.41 6.39 10.13
CA LEU A 167 -9.28 5.27 9.72
C LEU A 167 -10.77 5.64 9.64
N GLY A 168 -11.15 6.82 10.16
CA GLY A 168 -12.51 7.34 10.13
C GLY A 168 -12.72 8.51 9.16
N PHE A 169 -11.64 9.06 8.57
CA PHE A 169 -11.71 10.24 7.71
C PHE A 169 -12.32 9.89 6.35
N ALA A 170 -13.27 10.71 5.89
CA ALA A 170 -13.95 10.59 4.59
C ALA A 170 -14.54 9.20 4.24
N TYR A 171 -14.98 8.41 5.25
CA TYR A 171 -15.51 7.05 5.07
C TYR A 171 -16.76 6.95 4.17
N ASP A 172 -17.44 8.07 3.93
CA ASP A 172 -18.55 8.25 3.00
C ASP A 172 -18.09 8.43 1.53
N LYS A 173 -16.85 8.87 1.31
CA LYS A 173 -16.25 9.15 -0.01
C LYS A 173 -15.21 8.11 -0.45
N VAL A 174 -14.44 7.54 0.47
CA VAL A 174 -13.37 6.57 0.20
C VAL A 174 -13.95 5.17 -0.06
N ASP A 175 -13.51 4.51 -1.13
CA ASP A 175 -13.78 3.10 -1.38
C ASP A 175 -12.80 2.18 -0.65
N ILE A 176 -11.50 2.50 -0.73
CA ILE A 176 -10.40 1.64 -0.28
C ILE A 176 -9.42 2.45 0.56
N TYR A 177 -9.06 1.92 1.73
CA TYR A 177 -7.99 2.39 2.60
C TYR A 177 -6.80 1.45 2.44
N SER A 178 -5.60 1.98 2.19
CA SER A 178 -4.36 1.19 2.11
C SER A 178 -3.42 1.57 3.27
N SER A 179 -3.02 0.59 4.07
CA SER A 179 -2.19 0.78 5.26
C SER A 179 -0.99 -0.18 5.27
N SER A 180 0.22 0.37 5.32
CA SER A 180 1.48 -0.40 5.36
C SER A 180 2.27 -0.12 6.64
N TRP A 181 1.56 -0.18 7.78
CA TRP A 181 2.07 0.06 9.13
C TRP A 181 1.36 -0.84 10.14
N GLY A 182 1.98 -1.03 11.29
CA GLY A 182 1.39 -1.79 12.41
C GLY A 182 2.19 -1.56 13.69
N PRO A 183 2.04 -2.43 14.70
CA PRO A 183 2.92 -2.50 15.86
C PRO A 183 4.39 -2.71 15.43
N THR A 184 5.31 -2.71 16.39
CA THR A 184 6.73 -3.01 16.11
C THR A 184 6.89 -4.47 15.65
N ASP A 185 7.30 -4.69 14.39
CA ASP A 185 7.55 -6.01 13.81
C ASP A 185 8.86 -6.60 14.40
N ASP A 186 8.83 -7.07 15.65
CA ASP A 186 10.01 -7.41 16.48
C ASP A 186 10.09 -8.86 17.00
N GLY A 187 9.07 -9.68 16.73
CA GLY A 187 8.93 -11.06 17.18
C GLY A 187 8.46 -11.22 18.62
N LYS A 188 8.01 -10.14 19.28
CA LYS A 188 7.68 -10.12 20.72
C LYS A 188 6.45 -9.25 21.05
N THR A 189 6.18 -8.25 20.22
CA THR A 189 5.06 -7.33 20.37
C THR A 189 3.74 -8.03 20.06
N VAL A 190 2.76 -7.90 20.96
CA VAL A 190 1.38 -8.34 20.72
C VAL A 190 0.47 -7.16 21.05
N GLU A 191 -0.16 -6.59 20.03
CA GLU A 191 -0.96 -5.38 20.17
C GLU A 191 -2.26 -5.49 19.36
N ARG A 192 -3.17 -4.53 19.55
CA ARG A 192 -4.41 -4.44 18.79
C ARG A 192 -4.81 -2.97 18.65
N PRO A 193 -5.56 -2.60 17.60
CA PRO A 193 -6.04 -1.24 17.45
C PRO A 193 -6.82 -0.79 18.69
N GLY A 194 -6.67 0.47 19.06
CA GLY A 194 -7.35 1.07 20.21
C GLY A 194 -8.86 1.17 20.05
N ILE A 195 -9.54 1.84 20.97
CA ILE A 195 -11.01 1.90 20.96
C ILE A 195 -11.50 2.78 19.80
N LEU A 196 -10.82 3.90 19.55
CA LEU A 196 -11.18 4.83 18.48
C LEU A 196 -10.82 4.24 17.11
N ALA A 197 -9.65 3.62 16.96
CA ALA A 197 -9.26 2.88 15.75
C ALA A 197 -10.24 1.74 15.41
N ARG A 198 -10.63 0.92 16.40
CA ARG A 198 -11.61 -0.16 16.20
C ARG A 198 -13.00 0.34 15.80
N GLU A 199 -13.50 1.40 16.45
CA GLU A 199 -14.80 1.98 16.10
C GLU A 199 -14.77 2.76 14.77
N ALA A 200 -13.60 3.23 14.32
CA ALA A 200 -13.40 3.82 13.00
C ALA A 200 -13.49 2.76 11.90
N ILE A 201 -12.67 1.70 11.98
CA ILE A 201 -12.71 0.57 11.03
C ILE A 201 -14.12 -0.06 10.99
N ALA A 202 -14.71 -0.34 12.16
CA ALA A 202 -16.03 -0.93 12.25
C ALA A 202 -17.17 -0.01 11.76
N ARG A 203 -16.95 1.31 11.71
CA ARG A 203 -17.86 2.27 11.06
C ARG A 203 -17.66 2.27 9.55
N GLY A 204 -16.43 2.25 9.06
CA GLY A 204 -16.09 2.13 7.65
C GLY A 204 -16.74 0.91 7.01
N VAL A 205 -16.54 -0.28 7.59
CA VAL A 205 -17.12 -1.55 7.08
C VAL A 205 -18.66 -1.59 7.18
N ARG A 206 -19.29 -0.88 8.13
CA ARG A 206 -20.76 -0.90 8.30
C ARG A 206 -21.52 0.22 7.56
N ARG A 207 -20.86 1.32 7.19
CA ARG A 207 -21.52 2.52 6.64
C ARG A 207 -20.86 3.09 5.40
N GLY A 208 -19.56 2.86 5.21
CA GLY A 208 -18.84 3.39 4.06
C GLY A 208 -19.37 2.85 2.74
N ARG A 209 -19.06 3.55 1.65
CA ARG A 209 -19.51 3.21 0.29
C ARG A 209 -21.03 3.01 0.19
N ASN A 210 -21.81 3.88 0.83
CA ASN A 210 -23.27 3.80 0.94
C ASN A 210 -23.77 2.49 1.56
N GLY A 211 -23.15 2.05 2.66
CA GLY A 211 -23.53 0.85 3.40
C GLY A 211 -23.02 -0.47 2.81
N LYS A 212 -22.23 -0.44 1.72
CA LYS A 212 -21.52 -1.63 1.20
C LYS A 212 -20.29 -2.01 2.02
N GLY A 213 -19.77 -1.08 2.81
CA GLY A 213 -18.56 -1.22 3.61
C GLY A 213 -17.31 -0.76 2.86
N ALA A 214 -16.58 0.19 3.46
CA ALA A 214 -15.23 0.55 3.01
C ALA A 214 -14.29 -0.65 3.12
N ILE A 215 -13.36 -0.77 2.18
CA ILE A 215 -12.37 -1.86 2.14
C ILE A 215 -11.10 -1.35 2.82
N PHE A 216 -10.60 -2.04 3.83
CA PHE A 216 -9.29 -1.77 4.43
C PHE A 216 -8.31 -2.84 3.95
N VAL A 217 -7.24 -2.45 3.25
CA VAL A 217 -6.14 -3.32 2.81
C VAL A 217 -4.96 -3.08 3.73
N TRP A 218 -4.30 -4.16 4.16
CA TRP A 218 -3.25 -4.09 5.17
C TRP A 218 -2.04 -4.96 4.80
N ALA A 219 -0.83 -4.41 4.83
CA ALA A 219 0.39 -5.20 4.66
C ALA A 219 0.61 -6.14 5.87
N SER A 220 0.95 -7.41 5.63
CA SER A 220 0.95 -8.44 6.67
C SER A 220 1.93 -8.18 7.81
N GLY A 221 3.17 -7.76 7.51
CA GLY A 221 4.25 -7.67 8.49
C GLY A 221 5.62 -8.02 7.91
N ASN A 222 6.65 -7.31 8.36
CA ASN A 222 8.04 -7.41 7.90
C ASN A 222 8.98 -8.08 8.94
N GLY A 223 8.43 -8.63 10.03
CA GLY A 223 9.15 -9.28 11.13
C GLY A 223 9.63 -10.71 10.85
N GLY A 224 9.55 -11.20 9.62
CA GLY A 224 9.80 -12.60 9.25
C GLY A 224 11.17 -13.16 9.69
N THR A 225 12.26 -12.39 9.57
CA THR A 225 13.60 -12.79 10.06
C THR A 225 13.77 -12.70 11.58
N ARG A 226 12.81 -12.11 12.29
CA ARG A 226 12.75 -12.05 13.76
C ARG A 226 11.87 -13.14 14.35
N GLY A 227 11.22 -13.94 13.51
CA GLY A 227 10.29 -15.00 13.90
C GLY A 227 8.88 -14.49 14.23
N ASP A 228 8.51 -13.30 13.73
CA ASP A 228 7.21 -12.69 14.02
C ASP A 228 6.03 -13.36 13.28
N ASN A 229 4.82 -13.11 13.76
CA ASN A 229 3.59 -13.74 13.31
C ASN A 229 2.45 -12.73 13.30
N CYS A 230 1.97 -12.34 12.12
CA CYS A 230 0.94 -11.32 11.92
C CYS A 230 -0.47 -11.60 12.53
N ASN A 231 -0.67 -12.70 13.28
CA ASN A 231 -1.79 -12.84 14.22
C ASN A 231 -1.57 -12.02 15.52
N CYS A 232 -0.33 -11.64 15.84
CA CYS A 232 0.07 -10.80 16.98
C CYS A 232 -0.17 -9.30 16.71
N ASP A 233 -0.21 -8.91 15.44
CA ASP A 233 -0.69 -7.61 14.97
C ASP A 233 -2.23 -7.65 14.85
N GLY A 234 -2.94 -7.05 15.80
CA GLY A 234 -4.40 -6.96 15.76
C GLY A 234 -4.99 -6.08 14.65
N TYR A 235 -4.17 -5.39 13.84
CA TYR A 235 -4.59 -4.84 12.56
C TYR A 235 -4.61 -5.93 11.49
N ALA A 236 -3.47 -6.56 11.21
CA ALA A 236 -3.35 -7.67 10.26
C ALA A 236 -4.18 -8.91 10.63
N GLY A 237 -4.49 -9.11 11.91
CA GLY A 237 -5.40 -10.15 12.44
C GLY A 237 -6.90 -9.79 12.43
N SER A 238 -7.29 -8.64 11.88
CA SER A 238 -8.67 -8.14 11.94
C SER A 238 -9.58 -8.78 10.88
N ILE A 239 -10.80 -9.18 11.26
CA ILE A 239 -11.84 -9.62 10.32
C ILE A 239 -12.40 -8.49 9.42
N TYR A 240 -11.91 -7.26 9.60
CA TYR A 240 -12.31 -6.08 8.84
C TYR A 240 -11.23 -5.60 7.86
N THR A 241 -10.07 -6.27 7.80
CA THR A 241 -8.98 -5.96 6.87
C THR A 241 -8.78 -7.09 5.86
N ILE A 242 -8.35 -6.73 4.65
CA ILE A 242 -7.78 -7.65 3.68
C ILE A 242 -6.28 -7.62 3.90
N THR A 243 -5.78 -8.61 4.63
CA THR A 243 -4.36 -8.72 4.97
C THR A 243 -3.61 -9.38 3.83
N VAL A 244 -2.63 -8.67 3.28
CA VAL A 244 -1.87 -9.02 2.08
C VAL A 244 -0.42 -9.28 2.44
N GLY A 245 0.08 -10.47 2.12
CA GLY A 245 1.50 -10.82 2.20
C GLY A 245 2.25 -10.51 0.90
N SER A 246 3.55 -10.79 0.89
CA SER A 246 4.42 -10.51 -0.26
C SER A 246 4.95 -11.78 -0.91
N ALA A 247 5.20 -11.72 -2.22
CA ALA A 247 5.95 -12.69 -3.02
C ALA A 247 7.10 -11.99 -3.77
N SER A 248 8.22 -12.69 -3.95
CA SER A 248 9.38 -12.26 -4.73
C SER A 248 9.12 -12.31 -6.25
N GLN A 249 10.08 -11.84 -7.08
CA GLN A 249 10.01 -12.06 -8.55
C GLN A 249 10.07 -13.54 -8.96
N HIS A 250 10.41 -14.42 -8.02
CA HIS A 250 10.48 -15.87 -8.17
C HIS A 250 9.25 -16.57 -7.57
N GLY A 251 8.19 -15.83 -7.20
CA GLY A 251 6.97 -16.39 -6.60
C GLY A 251 7.15 -16.94 -5.18
N THR A 252 8.34 -16.79 -4.57
CA THR A 252 8.68 -17.30 -3.24
C THR A 252 8.37 -16.30 -2.14
N LYS A 253 8.15 -16.78 -0.90
CA LYS A 253 7.97 -15.90 0.26
C LYS A 253 9.29 -15.15 0.53
N PRO A 254 9.32 -13.80 0.52
CA PRO A 254 10.51 -13.05 0.87
C PRO A 254 10.84 -13.20 2.36
N TRP A 255 12.09 -12.97 2.70
CA TRP A 255 12.65 -13.14 4.05
C TRP A 255 11.95 -12.31 5.12
N TYR A 256 11.51 -11.09 4.79
CA TYR A 256 10.83 -10.19 5.72
C TYR A 256 9.37 -10.59 5.93
N GLY A 257 8.73 -11.21 4.93
CA GLY A 257 7.29 -11.49 4.96
C GLY A 257 6.91 -12.40 6.12
N GLU A 258 6.02 -11.93 6.99
CA GLU A 258 5.46 -12.73 8.08
C GLU A 258 4.53 -13.85 7.59
N VAL A 259 4.20 -14.78 8.49
CA VAL A 259 3.26 -15.88 8.22
C VAL A 259 2.24 -15.98 9.33
N CYS A 260 0.95 -15.87 8.99
CA CYS A 260 -0.15 -16.03 9.93
C CYS A 260 -1.43 -16.49 9.22
N SER A 261 -2.44 -16.87 10.00
CA SER A 261 -3.71 -17.40 9.50
C SER A 261 -4.69 -16.33 8.98
N SER A 262 -4.38 -15.05 9.12
CA SER A 262 -5.22 -13.95 8.63
C SER A 262 -4.81 -13.41 7.25
N ILE A 263 -3.66 -13.81 6.69
CA ILE A 263 -3.28 -13.47 5.31
C ILE A 263 -4.31 -14.07 4.35
N LEU A 264 -4.98 -13.23 3.57
CA LEU A 264 -5.99 -13.66 2.59
C LEU A 264 -5.43 -13.86 1.19
N THR A 265 -4.36 -13.13 0.84
CA THR A 265 -3.69 -13.22 -0.47
C THR A 265 -2.26 -12.70 -0.36
N VAL A 266 -1.47 -12.88 -1.41
CA VAL A 266 -0.17 -12.22 -1.59
C VAL A 266 -0.17 -11.36 -2.85
N THR A 267 0.73 -10.37 -2.90
CA THR A 267 1.08 -9.61 -4.11
C THR A 267 2.59 -9.58 -4.28
N TYR A 268 3.06 -9.23 -5.48
CA TYR A 268 4.50 -9.06 -5.73
C TYR A 268 5.08 -7.87 -4.96
N SER A 269 6.33 -8.02 -4.53
CA SER A 269 7.16 -7.01 -3.88
C SER A 269 8.64 -7.41 -4.03
N SER A 270 9.56 -6.72 -3.34
CA SER A 270 10.98 -7.09 -3.31
C SER A 270 11.24 -8.47 -2.69
N GLY A 271 12.32 -9.13 -3.11
CA GLY A 271 12.76 -10.42 -2.54
C GLY A 271 14.28 -10.51 -2.37
N ALA A 272 14.93 -11.22 -3.28
CA ALA A 272 16.38 -11.46 -3.30
C ALA A 272 17.22 -10.18 -3.51
N TYR A 273 18.56 -10.30 -3.56
CA TYR A 273 19.43 -9.14 -3.81
C TYR A 273 19.37 -8.67 -5.28
N GLU A 274 19.24 -9.64 -6.18
CA GLU A 274 19.17 -9.45 -7.64
C GLU A 274 17.72 -9.42 -8.15
N ASP A 275 16.74 -9.40 -7.23
CA ASP A 275 15.33 -9.23 -7.57
C ASP A 275 15.05 -7.80 -8.02
N GLN A 276 14.26 -7.68 -9.09
CA GLN A 276 13.59 -6.44 -9.43
C GLN A 276 12.66 -6.03 -8.27
N MET A 277 12.55 -4.72 -8.06
CA MET A 277 11.77 -4.14 -6.95
C MET A 277 10.47 -3.55 -7.49
N ILE A 278 9.69 -2.90 -6.63
CA ILE A 278 8.50 -2.17 -7.06
C ILE A 278 8.94 -0.79 -7.56
N THR A 279 8.61 -0.49 -8.81
CA THR A 279 8.87 0.80 -9.45
C THR A 279 7.76 1.77 -9.11
N THR A 280 8.10 2.98 -8.65
CA THR A 280 7.07 3.96 -8.23
C THR A 280 7.62 5.38 -8.11
N THR A 281 6.74 6.33 -7.82
CA THR A 281 7.06 7.73 -7.48
C THR A 281 7.83 7.84 -6.17
N ASP A 282 8.77 8.78 -6.08
CA ASP A 282 9.54 9.08 -4.87
C ASP A 282 9.65 10.60 -4.64
N VAL A 283 9.87 10.98 -3.38
CA VAL A 283 9.73 12.38 -2.93
C VAL A 283 10.76 13.34 -3.53
N GLY A 284 10.27 14.53 -3.87
CA GLY A 284 11.00 15.51 -4.65
C GLY A 284 10.82 15.29 -6.16
N ASN A 285 9.65 14.81 -6.58
CA ASN A 285 9.29 14.60 -7.99
C ASN A 285 10.20 13.60 -8.74
N LYS A 286 10.54 12.48 -8.10
CA LYS A 286 11.48 11.44 -8.57
C LYS A 286 10.78 10.11 -8.83
N CYS A 287 11.52 9.17 -9.40
CA CYS A 287 11.12 7.77 -9.52
C CYS A 287 12.11 6.87 -8.75
N THR A 288 11.67 5.70 -8.31
CA THR A 288 12.47 4.68 -7.62
C THR A 288 12.18 3.26 -8.11
#